data_AF-A0A126QYJ3-F1
#
_entry.id   AF-A0A126QYJ3-F1
#
_cell.length_a   1.000
_cell.length_b   1.000
_cell.length_c   1.000
_cell.angle_alpha   90.00
_cell.angle_beta   90.00
_cell.angle_gamma   90.00
#
_symmetry.space_group_name_H-M   'P 1'
#
loop_
_entity.id
_entity.type
_entity.pdbx_description
1 polymer ?
#
loop_
_entity_poly.entity_id
_entity_poly.type
_entity_poly.pdbx_seq_one_letter_code
_entity_poly.pdbx_strand_id
1 'polypeptide(L)'
;MRLTKKSIILLAFSAILIVLGLWNYADSSPVTLDVIASTVVLVVVGWTLALTVFEPSWTKAAIFMDGLIFLAVGISFLLMPYNLIFILFGIILLAIAVAAYLGKLPLSF
;
A
#
# COMPACT_ATOMS: atom_id res chain seq x y z
N MET A 1 -18.56 -9.51 -13.57
CA MET A 1 -17.16 -9.89 -13.32
C MET A 1 -17.16 -11.28 -12.66
N ARG A 2 -16.39 -12.25 -13.19
CA ARG A 2 -16.34 -13.61 -12.60
C ARG A 2 -15.19 -13.63 -11.60
N LEU A 3 -15.50 -13.69 -10.31
CA LEU A 3 -14.47 -13.75 -9.26
C LEU A 3 -13.68 -15.05 -9.37
N THR A 4 -12.38 -14.94 -9.59
CA THR A 4 -11.46 -16.09 -9.62
C THR A 4 -10.99 -16.42 -8.20
N LYS A 5 -10.48 -17.64 -7.97
CA LYS A 5 -9.86 -17.98 -6.68
C LYS A 5 -8.76 -16.98 -6.29
N LYS A 6 -7.95 -16.52 -7.25
CA LYS A 6 -6.92 -15.49 -7.06
C LYS A 6 -7.54 -14.17 -6.59
N SER A 7 -8.60 -13.71 -7.23
CA SER A 7 -9.32 -12.48 -6.85
C SER A 7 -9.87 -12.54 -5.43
N ILE A 8 -10.43 -13.69 -5.02
CA ILE A 8 -10.97 -13.88 -3.67
C ILE A 8 -9.85 -13.80 -2.62
N ILE A 9 -8.70 -14.43 -2.88
CA ILE A 9 -7.54 -14.38 -1.99
C ILE A 9 -7.03 -12.94 -1.83
N LEU A 10 -6.93 -12.19 -2.93
CA LEU A 10 -6.48 -10.79 -2.91
C LEU A 10 -7.44 -9.89 -2.14
N LEU A 11 -8.76 -10.08 -2.30
CA LEU A 11 -9.77 -9.35 -1.55
C LEU A 11 -9.74 -9.70 -0.05
N ALA A 12 -9.55 -10.97 0.30
CA ALA A 12 -9.41 -11.38 1.69
C ALA A 12 -8.14 -10.77 2.32
N PHE A 13 -7.03 -10.76 1.58
CA PHE A 13 -5.80 -10.13 2.03
C PHE A 13 -5.94 -8.62 2.20
N SER A 14 -6.59 -7.94 1.25
CA SER A 14 -6.95 -6.51 1.36
C SER A 14 -7.76 -6.23 2.64
N ALA A 15 -8.79 -7.02 2.91
CA ALA A 15 -9.60 -6.88 4.11
C ALA A 15 -8.76 -7.07 5.38
N ILE A 16 -7.87 -8.06 5.40
CA ILE A 16 -6.95 -8.29 6.53
C ILE A 16 -6.05 -7.05 6.76
N LEU A 17 -5.47 -6.47 5.70
CA LEU A 17 -4.62 -5.28 5.82
C LEU A 17 -5.40 -4.10 6.45
N ILE A 18 -6.62 -3.84 5.98
CA ILE A 18 -7.46 -2.76 6.50
C ILE A 18 -7.81 -3.01 7.97
N VAL A 19 -8.22 -4.23 8.33
CA VAL A 19 -8.55 -4.59 9.71
C VAL A 19 -7.33 -4.46 10.63
N LEU A 20 -6.16 -4.92 10.19
CA LEU A 20 -4.92 -4.78 10.95
C LEU A 20 -4.50 -3.33 11.12
N GLY A 21 -4.67 -2.49 10.08
CA GLY A 21 -4.42 -1.06 10.16
C GLY A 21 -5.30 -0.38 11.20
N LEU A 22 -6.58 -0.77 11.28
CA LEU A 22 -7.53 -0.18 12.22
C LEU A 22 -7.49 -0.82 13.62
N TRP A 23 -6.74 -1.90 13.82
CA TRP A 23 -6.75 -2.68 15.07
C TRP A 23 -6.39 -1.84 16.30
N ASN A 24 -5.36 -1.02 16.19
CA ASN A 24 -4.90 -0.17 17.29
C ASN A 24 -5.92 0.93 17.68
N TYR A 25 -6.91 1.21 16.85
CA TYR A 25 -8.01 2.13 17.17
C TYR A 25 -9.20 1.44 17.84
N ALA A 26 -9.29 0.11 17.72
CA ALA A 26 -10.29 -0.69 18.42
C ALA A 26 -9.85 -1.03 19.84
N ASP A 27 -8.54 -1.09 20.08
CA ASP A 27 -7.98 -1.25 21.41
C ASP A 27 -7.78 0.12 22.08
N SER A 28 -7.94 0.20 23.40
CA SER A 28 -7.75 1.44 24.19
C SER A 28 -6.27 1.88 24.33
N SER A 29 -5.43 1.41 23.41
CA SER A 29 -4.01 1.71 23.34
C SER A 29 -3.77 3.16 22.89
N PRO A 30 -2.71 3.82 23.37
CA PRO A 30 -2.39 5.19 22.98
C PRO A 30 -2.01 5.27 21.50
N VAL A 31 -2.63 6.21 20.78
CA VAL A 31 -2.34 6.47 19.36
C VAL A 31 -1.02 7.24 19.25
N THR A 32 0.05 6.55 18.88
CA THR A 32 1.37 7.13 18.59
C THR A 32 1.55 7.44 17.11
N LEU A 33 2.59 8.20 16.75
CA LEU A 33 2.92 8.48 15.35
C LEU A 33 3.19 7.20 14.53
N ASP A 34 3.79 6.18 15.14
CA ASP A 34 4.03 4.88 14.50
C ASP A 34 2.72 4.12 14.22
N VAL A 35 1.73 4.25 15.12
CA VAL A 35 0.39 3.70 14.90
C VAL A 35 -0.29 4.42 13.73
N ILE A 36 -0.20 5.74 13.67
CA ILE A 36 -0.78 6.52 12.54
C ILE A 36 -0.09 6.12 11.23
N ALA A 37 1.25 6.05 11.24
CA ALA A 37 2.05 5.66 10.08
C ALA A 37 1.67 4.28 9.54
N SER A 38 1.64 3.26 10.40
CA SER A 38 1.29 1.89 10.03
C SER A 38 -0.16 1.78 9.55
N THR A 39 -1.08 2.51 10.18
CA THR A 39 -2.50 2.55 9.78
C THR A 39 -2.66 3.12 8.39
N VAL A 40 -2.06 4.28 8.11
CA VAL A 40 -2.15 4.93 6.80
C VAL A 40 -1.61 4.00 5.71
N VAL A 41 -0.44 3.39 5.94
CA VAL A 41 0.13 2.45 4.97
C VAL A 41 -0.76 1.24 4.75
N LEU A 42 -1.18 0.56 5.83
CA LEU A 42 -1.97 -0.68 5.73
C LEU A 42 -3.34 -0.45 5.09
N VAL A 43 -4.03 0.64 5.47
CA VAL A 43 -5.35 0.96 4.92
C VAL A 43 -5.25 1.35 3.46
N VAL A 44 -4.27 2.19 3.07
CA VAL A 44 -4.14 2.60 1.67
C VAL A 44 -3.71 1.43 0.80
N VAL A 45 -2.71 0.64 1.19
CA VAL A 45 -2.27 -0.55 0.44
C VAL A 45 -3.40 -1.59 0.35
N GLY A 46 -4.15 -1.80 1.44
CA GLY A 46 -5.33 -2.65 1.42
C GLY A 46 -6.38 -2.15 0.41
N TRP A 47 -6.63 -0.85 0.39
CA TRP A 47 -7.59 -0.23 -0.52
C TRP A 47 -7.15 -0.31 -1.99
N THR A 48 -5.91 0.05 -2.30
CA THR A 48 -5.36 -0.02 -3.65
C THR A 48 -5.35 -1.47 -4.16
N LEU A 49 -5.06 -2.44 -3.30
CA LEU A 49 -5.16 -3.85 -3.64
C LEU A 49 -6.60 -4.27 -3.99
N ALA A 50 -7.60 -3.86 -3.21
CA ALA A 50 -9.01 -4.14 -3.55
C ALA A 50 -9.39 -3.53 -4.90
N LEU A 51 -9.00 -2.28 -5.16
CA LEU A 51 -9.29 -1.58 -6.40
C LEU A 51 -8.70 -2.30 -7.62
N THR A 52 -7.45 -2.80 -7.53
CA THR A 52 -6.83 -3.55 -8.63
C THR A 52 -7.52 -4.89 -8.93
N VAL A 53 -8.22 -5.48 -7.96
CA VAL A 53 -9.04 -6.66 -8.21
C VAL A 53 -10.26 -6.32 -9.05
N PHE A 54 -10.91 -5.17 -8.81
CA PHE A 54 -12.09 -4.74 -9.57
C PHE A 54 -11.74 -4.13 -10.93
N GLU A 55 -10.63 -3.40 -10.99
CA GLU A 55 -10.16 -2.73 -12.19
C GLU A 55 -8.65 -2.99 -12.37
N PRO A 56 -8.26 -4.10 -13.03
CA PRO A 56 -6.86 -4.48 -13.18
C PRO A 56 -6.01 -3.44 -13.92
N SER A 57 -6.63 -2.60 -14.75
CA SER A 57 -5.94 -1.51 -15.45
C SER A 57 -5.33 -0.48 -14.48
N TRP A 58 -5.83 -0.40 -13.24
CA TRP A 58 -5.35 0.52 -12.22
C TRP A 58 -4.10 0.04 -11.47
N THR A 59 -3.57 -1.15 -11.78
CA THR A 59 -2.40 -1.71 -11.09
C THR A 59 -1.19 -0.77 -11.08
N LYS A 60 -0.93 -0.06 -12.20
CA LYS A 60 0.17 0.90 -12.28
C LYS A 60 -0.05 2.12 -11.36
N ALA A 61 -1.29 2.60 -11.31
CA ALA A 61 -1.68 3.72 -10.45
C ALA A 61 -1.65 3.32 -8.96
N ALA A 62 -2.07 2.09 -8.64
CA ALA A 62 -1.98 1.53 -7.30
C ALA A 62 -0.54 1.50 -6.78
N ILE A 63 0.39 0.94 -7.55
CA ILE A 63 1.83 0.90 -7.18
C ILE A 63 2.40 2.31 -7.01
N PHE A 64 2.01 3.25 -7.87
CA PHE A 64 2.42 4.65 -7.76
C PHE A 64 1.91 5.29 -6.47
N MET A 65 0.62 5.12 -6.15
CA MET A 65 0.00 5.64 -4.94
C MET A 65 0.61 5.03 -3.68
N ASP A 66 0.83 3.72 -3.66
CA ASP A 66 1.50 3.05 -2.55
C ASP A 66 2.90 3.65 -2.35
N GLY A 67 3.67 3.83 -3.43
CA GLY A 67 4.99 4.47 -3.37
C GLY A 67 4.98 5.89 -2.80
N LEU A 68 4.00 6.71 -3.19
CA LEU A 68 3.82 8.06 -2.63
C LEU A 68 3.48 8.02 -1.14
N ILE A 69 2.62 7.10 -0.71
CA ILE A 69 2.23 6.95 0.69
C ILE A 69 3.42 6.51 1.54
N PHE A 70 4.21 5.54 1.08
CA PHE A 70 5.42 5.12 1.79
C PHE A 70 6.42 6.28 1.96
N LEU A 71 6.59 7.11 0.94
CA LEU A 71 7.41 8.32 1.01
C LEU A 71 6.85 9.36 1.98
N ALA A 72 5.56 9.70 1.86
CA ALA A 72 4.90 10.67 2.72
C ALA A 72 4.93 10.23 4.19
N VAL A 73 4.65 8.95 4.46
CA VAL A 73 4.70 8.40 5.81
C VAL A 73 6.11 8.39 6.37
N GLY A 74 7.09 7.98 5.56
CA GLY A 74 8.50 8.00 5.94
C GLY A 74 9.00 9.39 6.31
N ILE A 75 8.58 10.43 5.58
CA ILE A 75 9.02 11.82 5.82
C ILE A 75 8.27 12.45 7.00
N SER A 76 6.97 12.19 7.16
CA SER A 76 6.11 12.97 8.05
C SER A 76 5.85 12.33 9.43
N PHE A 77 5.95 11.01 9.55
CA PHE A 77 5.53 10.31 10.77
C PHE A 77 6.63 9.47 11.44
N LEU A 78 7.59 8.96 10.67
CA LEU A 78 8.60 8.03 11.18
C LEU A 78 9.90 8.73 11.59
N LEU A 79 10.51 8.22 12.66
CA LEU A 79 11.84 8.64 13.11
C LEU A 79 12.94 7.73 12.53
N MET A 80 14.18 8.20 12.61
CA MET A 80 15.35 7.40 12.23
C MET A 80 15.52 6.20 13.17
N PRO A 81 15.83 4.99 12.67
CA PRO A 81 16.17 4.64 11.28
C PRO A 81 14.98 4.20 10.41
N TYR A 82 13.77 4.08 10.97
CA TYR A 82 12.62 3.51 10.28
C TYR A 82 12.18 4.34 9.07
N ASN A 83 12.28 5.67 9.16
CA ASN A 83 11.99 6.58 8.05
C ASN A 83 12.77 6.24 6.77
N LEU A 84 14.07 5.89 6.89
CA LEU A 84 14.92 5.59 5.75
C LEU A 84 14.44 4.36 4.99
N ILE A 85 13.95 3.34 5.71
CA ILE A 85 13.43 2.12 5.10
C ILE A 85 12.17 2.44 4.29
N PHE A 86 11.25 3.23 4.85
CA PHE A 86 10.01 3.61 4.18
C PHE A 86 10.26 4.53 2.99
N ILE A 87 11.16 5.50 3.12
CA ILE A 87 11.56 6.38 2.02
C ILE A 87 12.19 5.57 0.88
N LEU A 88 13.13 4.68 1.20
CA LEU A 88 13.79 3.84 0.20
C LEU A 88 12.78 2.94 -0.52
N PHE A 89 11.88 2.30 0.23
CA PHE A 89 10.84 1.46 -0.34
C PHE A 89 9.88 2.27 -1.24
N GLY A 90 9.46 3.46 -0.79
CA GLY A 90 8.64 4.37 -1.59
C GLY A 90 9.31 4.78 -2.89
N ILE A 91 10.60 5.12 -2.86
CA ILE A 91 11.39 5.44 -4.06
C ILE A 91 11.44 4.26 -5.03
N ILE A 92 11.65 3.04 -4.52
CA ILE A 92 11.67 1.83 -5.35
C ILE A 92 10.31 1.61 -6.03
N LEU A 93 9.21 1.74 -5.29
CA LEU A 93 7.86 1.60 -5.86
C LEU A 93 7.58 2.67 -6.93
N LEU A 94 7.96 3.92 -6.69
CA LEU A 94 7.82 4.98 -7.69
C LEU A 94 8.66 4.68 -8.94
N ALA A 95 9.89 4.21 -8.78
CA ALA A 95 10.74 3.83 -9.92
C ALA A 95 10.10 2.70 -10.74
N ILE A 96 9.53 1.68 -10.07
CA ILE A 96 8.80 0.59 -10.73
C ILE A 96 7.55 1.13 -11.45
N ALA A 97 6.77 1.98 -10.80
CA ALA A 97 5.58 2.57 -11.40
C ALA A 97 5.93 3.39 -12.65
N VAL A 98 6.93 4.27 -12.57
CA VAL A 98 7.41 5.05 -13.71
C VAL A 98 7.91 4.13 -14.83
N ALA A 99 8.68 3.09 -14.52
CA ALA A 99 9.12 2.11 -15.50
C ALA A 99 7.93 1.38 -16.17
N ALA A 100 6.88 1.06 -15.41
CA ALA A 100 5.65 0.45 -15.92
C ALA A 100 4.84 1.40 -16.82
N TYR A 101 4.82 2.70 -16.51
CA TYR A 101 4.21 3.72 -17.37
C TYR A 101 4.98 3.94 -18.67
N LEU A 102 6.31 3.86 -18.62
CA LEU A 102 7.17 3.95 -19.81
C LEU A 102 7.17 2.67 -20.68
N GLY A 103 6.40 1.64 -20.31
CA GLY A 103 6.35 0.37 -21.04
C GLY A 103 7.64 -0.44 -20.95
N LYS A 104 8.54 -0.12 -20.01
CA LYS A 104 9.81 -0.82 -19.79
C LYS A 104 9.67 -2.08 -18.93
N LEU A 105 8.47 -2.36 -18.44
CA LEU A 105 8.12 -3.57 -17.69
C LEU A 105 6.99 -4.33 -18.41
N PRO A 106 6.98 -5.67 -18.33
CA PRO A 106 5.97 -6.49 -18.99
C PRO A 106 4.55 -6.13 -18.51
N LEU A 107 3.58 -6.24 -19.42
CA LEU A 107 2.18 -5.84 -19.24
C LEU A 107 1.41 -6.64 -18.18
N SER A 108 1.96 -7.76 -17.71
CA SER A 108 1.36 -8.62 -16.69
C SER A 108 2.32 -8.82 -15.52
N PHE A 109 2.01 -8.17 -14.40
CA PHE A 109 2.43 -8.57 -13.05
C PHE A 109 1.25 -9.26 -12.35
#